data_AF-A0A8B6GDH5-F1
#
_entry.id   AF-A0A8B6GDH5-F1
#
_cell.length_a   1.000
_cell.length_b   1.000
_cell.length_c   1.000
_cell.angle_alpha   90.00
_cell.angle_beta   90.00
_cell.angle_gamma   90.00
#
_symmetry.space_group_name_H-M   'P 1'
#
loop_
_entity.id
_entity.type
_entity.pdbx_description
1 polymer ?
#
loop_
_entity_poly.entity_id
_entity_poly.type
_entity_poly.pdbx_seq_one_letter_code
_entity_poly.pdbx_strand_id
1 'polypeptide(L)'
;MPHSSHKQDLDQISELWRLGRTPIKIGVLKNMLRAYPHAGVAKELYEGFLCGFRLKYSGPRISFISKNLQSANCHKVETLDKLDQEVKAGRMAGPFLEKPISTLRTSPIGLVPKEKGWRLISHLSYPEGSGVNDFIDRDECSVQYASFDEVIQMVSSLGKSALIGVRDIKSAFRLLPVHPSDFELLGIYLMKSSL
;
A
#
# COMPACT_ATOMS: atom_id res chain seq x y z
N MET A 1 27.25 -13.37 -15.43
CA MET A 1 27.74 -12.40 -14.43
C MET A 1 26.62 -11.40 -14.09
N PRO A 2 25.76 -11.66 -13.08
CA PRO A 2 24.62 -10.78 -12.73
C PRO A 2 24.79 -10.00 -11.40
N HIS A 3 26.00 -9.91 -10.83
CA HIS A 3 26.18 -9.43 -9.46
C HIS A 3 26.17 -7.89 -9.27
N SER A 4 26.28 -7.06 -10.31
CA SER A 4 26.37 -5.60 -10.12
C SER A 4 25.01 -4.90 -10.03
N SER A 5 24.01 -5.32 -10.82
CA SER A 5 22.68 -4.69 -10.82
C SER A 5 21.89 -4.99 -9.54
N HIS A 6 21.95 -6.22 -9.05
CA HIS A 6 21.24 -6.65 -7.84
C HIS A 6 21.73 -5.92 -6.59
N LYS A 7 23.02 -5.56 -6.50
CA LYS A 7 23.54 -4.81 -5.34
C LYS A 7 23.08 -3.35 -5.37
N GLN A 8 23.08 -2.72 -6.56
CA GLN A 8 22.55 -1.36 -6.74
C GLN A 8 21.06 -1.27 -6.44
N ASP A 9 20.27 -2.26 -6.88
CA ASP A 9 18.84 -2.34 -6.58
C ASP A 9 18.60 -2.43 -5.05
N LEU A 10 19.41 -3.21 -4.31
CA LEU A 10 19.29 -3.34 -2.85
C LEU A 10 19.65 -2.06 -2.09
N ASP A 11 20.70 -1.36 -2.51
CA ASP A 11 21.12 -0.10 -1.88
C ASP A 11 20.05 0.99 -2.08
N GLN A 12 19.45 1.05 -3.28
CA GLN A 12 18.33 1.95 -3.57
C GLN A 12 17.07 1.58 -2.77
N ILE A 13 16.72 0.30 -2.68
CA ILE A 13 15.59 -0.18 -1.88
C ILE A 13 15.75 0.23 -0.39
N SER A 14 16.97 0.16 0.15
CA SER A 14 17.27 0.60 1.52
C SER A 14 17.06 2.11 1.71
N GLU A 15 17.45 2.92 0.73
CA GLU A 15 17.23 4.36 0.73
C GLU A 15 15.73 4.71 0.64
N LEU A 16 14.99 4.03 -0.24
CA LEU A 16 13.54 4.20 -0.40
C LEU A 16 12.77 3.84 0.86
N TRP A 17 13.19 2.79 1.58
CA TRP A 17 12.57 2.40 2.84
C TRP A 17 12.59 3.52 3.88
N ARG A 18 13.68 4.30 3.95
CA ARG A 18 13.82 5.43 4.90
C ARG A 18 12.81 6.56 4.66
N LEU A 19 12.16 6.60 3.49
CA LEU A 19 11.14 7.59 3.17
C LEU A 19 9.78 7.25 3.80
N GLY A 20 9.52 5.95 4.03
CA GLY A 20 8.26 5.48 4.61
C GLY A 20 8.15 5.84 6.08
N ARG A 21 7.22 6.74 6.42
CA ARG A 21 6.93 7.12 7.81
C ARG A 21 5.62 6.49 8.28
N THR A 22 5.66 5.81 9.42
CA THR A 22 4.46 5.39 10.15
C THR A 22 4.29 6.24 11.41
N PRO A 23 3.07 6.72 11.74
CA PRO A 23 2.83 7.40 13.02
C PRO A 23 2.83 6.44 14.21
N ILE A 24 2.91 5.13 13.96
CA ILE A 24 2.88 4.10 14.99
C ILE A 24 4.20 4.09 15.77
N LYS A 25 4.11 4.32 17.08
CA LYS A 25 5.25 4.26 18.00
C LYS A 25 5.61 2.79 18.28
N ILE A 26 6.55 2.24 17.52
CA ILE A 26 6.93 0.81 17.58
C ILE A 26 7.29 0.35 18.99
N GLY A 27 7.98 1.17 19.78
CA GLY A 27 8.31 0.82 21.18
C GLY A 27 7.08 0.64 22.07
N VAL A 28 6.05 1.48 21.89
CA VAL A 28 4.76 1.36 22.61
C VAL A 28 3.99 0.15 22.09
N LEU A 29 3.93 -0.01 20.77
CA LEU A 29 3.27 -1.15 20.12
C LEU A 29 3.84 -2.47 20.63
N LYS A 30 5.18 -2.61 20.69
CA LYS A 30 5.85 -3.81 21.20
C LYS A 30 5.39 -4.21 22.59
N ASN A 31 5.19 -3.23 23.47
CA ASN A 31 4.71 -3.49 24.83
C ASN A 31 3.24 -3.94 24.84
N MET A 32 2.39 -3.30 24.02
CA MET A 32 0.98 -3.68 23.89
C MET A 32 0.83 -5.11 23.33
N LEU A 33 1.66 -5.47 22.34
CA LEU A 33 1.61 -6.77 21.67
C LEU A 33 1.98 -7.94 22.58
N ARG A 34 2.63 -7.71 23.74
CA ARG A 34 2.91 -8.77 24.73
C ARG A 34 1.65 -9.38 25.31
N ALA A 35 0.58 -8.60 25.43
CA ALA A 35 -0.71 -9.04 25.96
C ALA A 35 -1.68 -9.46 24.84
N TYR A 36 -1.22 -9.49 23.57
CA TYR A 36 -2.09 -9.81 22.45
C TYR A 36 -2.39 -11.32 22.41
N PRO A 37 -3.66 -11.76 22.33
CA PRO A 37 -4.02 -13.18 22.45
C PRO A 37 -3.40 -14.10 21.40
N HIS A 38 -3.09 -13.56 20.21
CA HIS A 38 -2.55 -14.33 19.09
C HIS A 38 -1.08 -14.00 18.86
N ALA A 39 -0.18 -14.78 19.47
CA ALA A 39 1.26 -14.52 19.42
C ALA A 39 1.84 -14.46 17.99
N GLY A 40 1.34 -15.29 17.06
CA GLY A 40 1.75 -15.26 15.65
C GLY A 40 1.41 -13.93 14.97
N VAL A 41 0.17 -13.46 15.12
CA VAL A 41 -0.28 -12.16 14.61
C VAL A 41 0.46 -11.01 15.29
N ALA A 42 0.73 -11.11 16.59
CA ALA A 42 1.51 -10.12 17.31
C ALA A 42 2.92 -9.97 16.73
N LYS A 43 3.56 -11.10 16.40
CA LYS A 43 4.87 -11.11 15.74
C LYS A 43 4.79 -10.45 14.35
N GLU A 44 3.81 -10.84 13.53
CA GLU A 44 3.62 -10.28 12.18
C GLU A 44 3.38 -8.77 12.22
N LEU A 45 2.57 -8.27 13.15
CA LEU A 45 2.35 -6.83 13.33
C LEU A 45 3.65 -6.12 13.74
N TYR A 46 4.38 -6.68 14.71
CA TYR A 46 5.64 -6.07 15.15
C TYR A 46 6.67 -6.00 14.03
N GLU A 47 6.88 -7.11 13.31
CA GLU A 47 7.81 -7.20 12.19
C GLU A 47 7.37 -6.33 11.02
N GLY A 48 6.07 -6.30 10.70
CA GLY A 48 5.51 -5.49 9.64
C GLY A 48 5.66 -3.98 9.89
N PHE A 49 5.50 -3.51 11.12
CA PHE A 49 5.78 -2.10 11.43
C PHE A 49 7.28 -1.78 11.52
N LEU A 50 8.12 -2.77 11.79
CA LEU A 50 9.57 -2.58 11.88
C LEU A 50 10.27 -2.60 10.51
N CYS A 51 9.87 -3.54 9.65
CA CYS A 51 10.54 -3.87 8.38
C CYS A 51 9.62 -3.78 7.16
N GLY A 52 8.32 -3.59 7.36
CA GLY A 52 7.30 -3.51 6.31
C GLY A 52 6.52 -4.80 6.12
N PHE A 53 5.26 -4.67 5.70
CA PHE A 53 4.34 -5.78 5.45
C PHE A 53 4.52 -6.34 4.04
N ARG A 54 4.64 -7.67 3.93
CA ARG A 54 4.71 -8.36 2.65
C ARG A 54 3.34 -8.36 1.96
N LEU A 55 3.31 -8.19 0.66
CA LEU A 55 2.09 -8.27 -0.15
C LEU A 55 1.64 -9.72 -0.43
N LYS A 56 2.43 -10.71 0.00
CA LYS A 56 2.18 -12.15 -0.25
C LYS A 56 2.06 -12.49 -1.74
N TYR A 57 2.73 -11.72 -2.60
CA TYR A 57 2.81 -11.94 -4.03
C TYR A 57 3.76 -13.10 -4.36
N SER A 58 3.24 -14.09 -5.08
CA SER A 58 3.95 -15.33 -5.47
C SER A 58 4.27 -15.43 -6.96
N GLY A 59 3.95 -14.39 -7.74
CA GLY A 59 4.12 -14.37 -9.19
C GLY A 59 5.54 -14.00 -9.65
N PRO A 60 5.73 -13.86 -10.98
CA PRO A 60 7.01 -13.48 -11.56
C PRO A 60 7.39 -12.03 -11.27
N ARG A 61 8.58 -11.79 -10.70
CA ARG A 61 9.17 -10.46 -10.48
C ARG A 61 9.84 -9.93 -11.75
N ILE A 62 9.03 -9.59 -12.75
CA ILE A 62 9.49 -9.12 -14.05
C ILE A 62 9.02 -7.69 -14.30
N SER A 63 9.90 -6.88 -14.89
CA SER A 63 9.59 -5.54 -15.37
C SER A 63 8.39 -5.55 -16.31
N PHE A 64 7.43 -4.66 -16.05
CA PHE A 64 6.29 -4.43 -16.94
C PHE A 64 5.90 -2.97 -16.90
N ILE A 65 5.65 -2.37 -18.07
CA ILE A 65 5.22 -0.97 -18.17
C ILE A 65 3.82 -0.95 -18.78
N SER A 66 2.87 -0.34 -18.07
CA SER A 66 1.51 -0.15 -18.55
C SER A 66 1.22 1.30 -18.94
N LYS A 67 0.22 1.48 -19.80
CA LYS A 67 -0.37 2.79 -20.11
C LYS A 67 -1.40 3.16 -19.03
N ASN A 68 -1.46 4.43 -18.69
CA ASN A 68 -2.48 4.93 -17.75
C ASN A 68 -3.87 4.97 -18.38
N LEU A 69 -4.89 4.95 -17.51
CA LEU A 69 -6.28 5.07 -17.92
C LEU A 69 -6.53 6.44 -18.55
N GLN A 70 -7.52 6.50 -19.45
CA GLN A 70 -7.85 7.73 -20.18
C GLN A 70 -8.11 8.91 -19.24
N SER A 71 -8.73 8.68 -18.08
CA SER A 71 -9.01 9.74 -17.11
C SER A 71 -7.76 10.43 -16.56
N ALA A 72 -6.67 9.70 -16.31
CA ALA A 72 -5.39 10.30 -15.90
C ALA A 72 -4.76 11.14 -17.02
N ASN A 73 -4.96 10.73 -18.28
CA ASN A 73 -4.44 11.46 -19.44
C ASN A 73 -5.27 12.71 -19.77
N CYS A 74 -6.59 12.68 -19.53
CA CYS A 74 -7.46 13.84 -19.74
C CYS A 74 -7.30 14.89 -18.63
N HIS A 75 -7.01 14.46 -17.40
CA HIS A 75 -6.88 15.31 -16.22
C HIS A 75 -5.44 15.29 -15.68
N LYS A 76 -4.48 15.71 -16.52
CA LYS A 76 -3.04 15.59 -16.19
C LYS A 76 -2.65 16.46 -15.01
N VAL A 77 -3.17 17.68 -14.92
CA VAL A 77 -2.86 18.62 -13.84
C VAL A 77 -3.27 18.01 -12.51
N GLU A 78 -4.50 17.54 -12.42
CA GLU A 78 -5.04 16.94 -11.19
C GLU A 78 -4.37 15.61 -10.85
N THR A 79 -3.96 14.84 -11.87
CA THR A 79 -3.18 13.61 -11.68
C THR A 79 -1.81 13.93 -11.06
N LEU A 80 -1.09 14.91 -11.62
CA LEU A 80 0.21 15.33 -11.11
C LEU A 80 0.11 15.91 -9.71
N ASP A 81 -0.89 16.76 -9.45
CA ASP A 81 -1.15 17.34 -8.13
C ASP A 81 -1.41 16.25 -7.08
N LYS A 82 -2.16 15.20 -7.42
CA LYS A 82 -2.42 14.08 -6.52
C LYS A 82 -1.16 13.30 -6.22
N LEU A 83 -0.33 13.01 -7.21
CA LEU A 83 0.93 12.30 -7.01
C LEU A 83 1.91 13.13 -6.18
N ASP A 84 2.03 14.42 -6.46
CA ASP A 84 2.86 15.34 -5.69
C ASP A 84 2.42 15.39 -4.21
N GLN A 85 1.11 15.39 -3.93
CA GLN A 85 0.59 15.29 -2.56
C GLN A 85 0.95 13.96 -1.87
N GLU A 86 0.97 12.84 -2.59
CA GLU A 86 1.37 11.54 -2.05
C GLU A 86 2.88 11.50 -1.78
N VAL A 87 3.70 12.09 -2.66
CA VAL A 87 5.15 12.22 -2.51
C VAL A 87 5.50 13.14 -1.33
N LYS A 88 4.94 14.35 -1.27
CA LYS A 88 5.16 15.31 -0.16
C LYS A 88 4.79 14.72 1.20
N ALA A 89 3.82 13.83 1.23
CA ALA A 89 3.40 13.15 2.45
C ALA A 89 4.25 11.91 2.79
N GLY A 90 5.27 11.58 2.00
CA GLY A 90 6.16 10.44 2.22
C GLY A 90 5.51 9.08 1.99
N ARG A 91 4.43 9.03 1.20
CA ARG A 91 3.69 7.78 0.91
C ARG A 91 4.06 7.17 -0.43
N MET A 92 4.63 7.96 -1.32
CA MET A 92 5.24 7.52 -2.57
C MET A 92 6.64 8.11 -2.66
N ALA A 93 7.54 7.36 -3.27
CA ALA A 93 8.86 7.85 -3.61
C ALA A 93 8.90 8.27 -5.08
N GLY A 94 9.72 9.27 -5.40
CA GLY A 94 9.83 9.86 -6.73
C GLY A 94 9.37 11.32 -6.75
N PRO A 95 9.10 11.91 -7.93
CA PRO A 95 9.30 11.29 -9.25
C PRO A 95 10.78 10.97 -9.48
N PHE A 96 11.05 9.84 -10.14
CA PHE A 96 12.41 9.46 -10.53
C PHE A 96 12.67 9.85 -11.98
N LEU A 97 13.90 10.27 -12.28
CA LEU A 97 14.32 10.57 -13.65
C LEU A 97 14.52 9.29 -14.47
N GLU A 98 14.99 8.23 -13.81
CA GLU A 98 15.22 6.91 -14.38
C GLU A 98 14.47 5.87 -13.57
N LYS A 99 14.39 4.65 -14.11
CA LYS A 99 13.71 3.53 -13.47
C LYS A 99 14.47 3.14 -12.18
N PRO A 100 13.87 3.26 -10.98
CA PRO A 100 14.58 3.05 -9.70
C PRO A 100 14.78 1.58 -9.34
N ILE A 101 14.11 0.64 -10.01
CA ILE A 101 14.28 -0.80 -9.75
C ILE A 101 14.21 -1.49 -11.10
N SER A 102 15.20 -2.32 -11.44
CA SER A 102 15.27 -2.99 -12.75
C SER A 102 14.03 -3.84 -13.05
N THR A 103 13.45 -4.48 -12.05
CA THR A 103 12.23 -5.30 -12.07
C THR A 103 10.93 -4.52 -11.85
N LEU A 104 10.99 -3.18 -11.69
CA LEU A 104 9.78 -2.38 -11.40
C LEU A 104 8.70 -2.66 -12.44
N ARG A 105 7.55 -3.06 -11.91
CA ARG A 105 6.30 -3.27 -12.59
C ARG A 105 5.39 -2.09 -12.31
N THR A 106 4.77 -1.58 -13.36
CA THR A 106 3.89 -0.41 -13.26
C THR A 106 2.44 -0.79 -13.55
N SER A 107 1.55 -0.32 -12.68
CA SER A 107 0.11 -0.47 -12.86
C SER A 107 -0.50 0.82 -13.38
N PRO A 108 -1.53 0.74 -14.25
CA PRO A 108 -2.23 1.93 -14.74
C PRO A 108 -2.79 2.74 -13.58
N ILE A 109 -2.66 4.05 -13.66
CA ILE A 109 -3.41 4.96 -12.80
C ILE A 109 -4.55 5.64 -13.55
N GLY A 110 -5.57 6.05 -12.79
CA GLY A 110 -6.71 6.82 -13.29
C GLY A 110 -7.24 7.76 -12.22
N LEU A 111 -8.12 8.67 -12.63
CA LEU A 111 -8.90 9.50 -11.73
C LEU A 111 -10.37 9.10 -11.73
N VAL A 112 -10.98 9.16 -10.55
CA VAL A 112 -12.42 8.99 -10.32
C VAL A 112 -12.95 10.25 -9.63
N PRO A 113 -14.06 10.85 -10.10
CA PRO A 113 -14.62 12.04 -9.48
C PRO A 113 -15.15 11.75 -8.07
N LYS A 114 -15.02 12.74 -7.18
CA LYS A 114 -15.62 12.79 -5.85
C LYS A 114 -16.33 14.14 -5.68
N GLU A 115 -17.20 14.24 -4.67
CA GLU A 115 -17.92 15.49 -4.34
C GLU A 115 -16.99 16.70 -4.25
N LYS A 116 -15.76 16.50 -3.78
CA LYS A 116 -14.69 17.52 -3.74
C LYS A 116 -13.41 16.98 -4.38
N GLY A 117 -13.31 17.15 -5.70
CA GLY A 117 -12.11 16.87 -6.50
C GLY A 117 -11.98 15.42 -6.96
N TRP A 118 -10.74 14.95 -7.11
CA TRP A 118 -10.43 13.66 -7.73
C TRP A 118 -9.83 12.66 -6.74
N ARG A 119 -10.17 11.38 -6.93
CA ARG A 119 -9.50 10.24 -6.30
C ARG A 119 -8.60 9.56 -7.31
N LEU A 120 -7.31 9.48 -7.01
CA LEU A 120 -6.36 8.64 -7.73
C LEU A 120 -6.66 7.17 -7.45
N ILE A 121 -6.77 6.36 -8.50
CA ILE A 121 -6.91 4.91 -8.43
C ILE A 121 -5.73 4.24 -9.14
N SER A 122 -5.30 3.08 -8.64
CA SER A 122 -4.31 2.21 -9.26
C SER A 122 -4.95 0.88 -9.65
N HIS A 123 -4.68 0.41 -10.86
CA HIS A 123 -5.28 -0.80 -11.41
C HIS A 123 -4.34 -2.01 -11.23
N LEU A 124 -4.28 -2.53 -10.00
CA LEU A 124 -3.38 -3.64 -9.64
C LEU A 124 -3.76 -4.99 -10.28
N SER A 125 -4.97 -5.14 -10.81
CA SER A 125 -5.40 -6.32 -11.57
C SER A 125 -5.08 -6.23 -13.07
N TYR A 126 -4.30 -5.22 -13.51
CA TYR A 126 -3.91 -5.07 -14.91
C TYR A 126 -2.48 -5.60 -15.19
N PRO A 127 -2.26 -6.25 -16.35
CA PRO A 127 -3.26 -6.70 -17.30
C PRO A 127 -3.98 -7.94 -16.76
N GLU A 128 -5.15 -8.22 -17.30
CA GLU A 128 -5.96 -9.37 -16.89
C GLU A 128 -5.16 -10.67 -17.01
N GLY A 129 -5.15 -11.48 -15.95
CA GLY A 129 -4.42 -12.76 -15.87
C GLY A 129 -2.93 -12.62 -15.59
N SER A 130 -2.42 -11.39 -15.44
CA SER A 130 -1.02 -11.13 -15.08
C SER A 130 -0.87 -9.90 -14.18
N GLY A 131 -1.95 -9.43 -13.56
CA GLY A 131 -1.95 -8.34 -12.59
C GLY A 131 -1.22 -8.72 -11.32
N VAL A 132 -0.88 -7.74 -10.50
CA VAL A 132 -0.29 -7.98 -9.16
C VAL A 132 -1.25 -8.82 -8.32
N ASN A 133 -2.54 -8.47 -8.35
CA ASN A 133 -3.57 -9.18 -7.58
C ASN A 133 -3.80 -10.62 -8.05
N ASP A 134 -3.46 -10.97 -9.29
CA ASP A 134 -3.69 -12.32 -9.83
C ASP A 134 -2.76 -13.37 -9.22
N PHE A 135 -1.67 -12.94 -8.57
CA PHE A 135 -0.68 -13.83 -7.93
C PHE A 135 -0.63 -13.67 -6.41
N ILE A 136 -1.66 -13.08 -5.82
CA ILE A 136 -1.88 -13.09 -4.36
C ILE A 136 -2.92 -14.17 -4.09
N ASP A 137 -2.60 -15.08 -3.16
CA ASP A 137 -3.51 -16.16 -2.79
C ASP A 137 -4.84 -15.58 -2.26
N ARG A 138 -5.94 -16.18 -2.69
CA ARG A 138 -7.28 -15.74 -2.28
C ARG A 138 -7.53 -16.00 -0.80
N ASP A 139 -6.93 -17.07 -0.26
CA ASP A 139 -7.05 -17.39 1.17
C ASP A 139 -6.40 -16.29 2.02
N GLU A 140 -5.32 -15.68 1.50
CA GLU A 140 -4.63 -14.53 2.11
C GLU A 140 -5.38 -13.19 1.94
N CYS A 141 -6.35 -13.13 1.03
CA CYS A 141 -7.22 -11.98 0.80
C CYS A 141 -8.58 -12.09 1.50
N SER A 142 -8.86 -13.20 2.18
CA SER A 142 -10.11 -13.40 2.90
C SER A 142 -10.15 -12.50 4.15
N VAL A 143 -11.08 -11.55 4.16
CA VAL A 143 -11.34 -10.69 5.33
C VAL A 143 -12.67 -11.08 5.94
N GLN A 144 -12.65 -11.46 7.22
CA GLN A 144 -13.86 -11.64 8.00
C GLN A 144 -14.23 -10.31 8.65
N TYR A 145 -15.37 -9.75 8.26
CA TYR A 145 -15.93 -8.57 8.91
C TYR A 145 -16.93 -9.01 9.97
N ALA A 146 -16.92 -8.32 11.12
CA ALA A 146 -17.99 -8.47 12.10
C ALA A 146 -19.32 -8.04 11.46
N SER A 147 -20.37 -8.84 11.66
CA SER A 147 -21.69 -8.52 11.16
C SER A 147 -22.34 -7.39 11.98
N PHE A 148 -23.30 -6.70 11.38
CA PHE A 148 -24.06 -5.67 12.11
C PHE A 148 -24.79 -6.24 13.32
N ASP A 149 -25.33 -7.45 13.20
CA ASP A 149 -26.03 -8.14 14.28
C ASP A 149 -25.09 -8.52 15.43
N GLU A 150 -23.87 -8.97 15.12
CA GLU A 150 -22.84 -9.22 16.14
C GLU A 150 -22.50 -7.95 16.93
N VAL A 151 -22.38 -6.82 16.24
CA VAL A 151 -22.14 -5.53 16.89
C VAL A 151 -23.33 -5.13 17.78
N ILE A 152 -24.57 -5.32 17.32
CA ILE A 152 -25.77 -5.06 18.14
C ILE A 152 -25.81 -5.96 19.37
N GLN A 153 -25.55 -7.26 19.20
CA GLN A 153 -25.55 -8.21 20.31
C GLN A 153 -24.47 -7.85 21.34
N MET A 154 -23.27 -7.49 20.86
CA MET A 154 -22.18 -7.02 21.72
C MET A 154 -22.61 -5.79 22.53
N VAL A 155 -23.19 -4.77 21.88
CA VAL A 155 -23.69 -3.57 22.56
C VAL A 155 -24.80 -3.90 23.55
N SER A 156 -25.75 -4.75 23.17
CA SER A 156 -26.87 -5.16 24.01
C SER A 156 -26.40 -5.87 25.29
N SER A 157 -25.35 -6.69 25.19
CA SER A 157 -24.78 -7.44 26.30
C SER A 157 -24.12 -6.57 27.38
N LEU A 158 -23.69 -5.34 27.05
CA LEU A 158 -23.09 -4.41 27.99
C LEU A 158 -24.11 -3.81 28.98
N GLY A 159 -25.41 -3.95 28.70
CA GLY A 159 -26.49 -3.55 29.60
C GLY A 159 -26.89 -2.08 29.52
N LYS A 160 -27.86 -1.70 30.36
CA LYS A 160 -28.36 -0.32 30.42
C LYS A 160 -27.29 0.61 30.97
N SER A 161 -27.23 1.83 30.42
CA SER A 161 -26.24 2.87 30.76
C SER A 161 -24.81 2.63 30.26
N ALA A 162 -24.59 1.66 29.35
CA ALA A 162 -23.32 1.51 28.65
C ALA A 162 -23.00 2.77 27.80
N LEU A 163 -21.75 3.22 27.87
CA LEU A 163 -21.24 4.33 27.07
C LEU A 163 -20.43 3.79 25.89
N ILE A 164 -20.71 4.29 24.68
CA ILE A 164 -20.02 3.86 23.46
C ILE A 164 -19.17 5.01 22.93
N GLY A 165 -17.89 4.73 22.72
CA GLY A 165 -16.97 5.61 21.99
C GLY A 165 -16.63 4.99 20.65
N VAL A 166 -16.94 5.68 19.54
CA VAL A 166 -16.58 5.24 18.19
C VAL A 166 -15.40 6.08 17.70
N ARG A 167 -14.40 5.42 17.11
CA ARG A 167 -13.26 6.09 16.45
C ARG A 167 -13.06 5.50 15.07
N ASP A 168 -12.98 6.37 14.07
CA ASP A 168 -12.63 6.00 12.70
C ASP A 168 -11.15 6.29 12.43
N ILE A 169 -10.45 5.33 11.81
CA ILE A 169 -9.05 5.49 11.44
C ILE A 169 -8.98 6.03 10.02
N LYS A 170 -8.68 7.32 9.91
CA LYS A 170 -8.48 7.98 8.62
C LYS A 170 -7.34 7.32 7.84
N SER A 171 -7.66 6.85 6.63
CA SER A 171 -6.67 6.29 5.69
C SER A 171 -5.85 5.11 6.24
N ALA A 172 -6.51 4.17 6.93
CA ALA A 172 -5.87 3.06 7.62
C ALA A 172 -4.80 2.31 6.80
N PHE A 173 -5.05 1.98 5.53
CA PHE A 173 -4.08 1.27 4.69
C PHE A 173 -2.77 2.04 4.46
N ARG A 174 -2.82 3.37 4.50
CA ARG A 174 -1.62 4.22 4.33
C ARG A 174 -0.72 4.22 5.57
N LEU A 175 -1.19 3.65 6.69
CA LEU A 175 -0.40 3.51 7.92
C LEU A 175 0.48 2.27 7.90
N LEU A 176 0.20 1.32 7.01
CA LEU A 176 0.91 0.06 6.88
C LEU A 176 2.03 0.21 5.86
N PRO A 177 3.30 0.25 6.28
CA PRO A 177 4.40 0.35 5.34
C PRO A 177 4.55 -0.97 4.57
N VAL A 178 4.76 -0.90 3.26
CA VAL A 178 5.00 -2.10 2.43
C VAL A 178 6.46 -2.52 2.57
N HIS A 179 6.72 -3.81 2.67
CA HIS A 179 8.09 -4.32 2.75
C HIS A 179 8.90 -3.92 1.51
N PRO A 180 10.16 -3.49 1.67
CA PRO A 180 10.96 -2.98 0.55
C PRO A 180 11.11 -3.96 -0.62
N SER A 181 11.18 -5.27 -0.34
CA SER A 181 11.22 -6.33 -1.37
C SER A 181 9.96 -6.42 -2.25
N ASP A 182 8.89 -5.72 -1.92
CA ASP A 182 7.65 -5.69 -2.70
C ASP A 182 7.40 -4.32 -3.36
N PHE A 183 8.32 -3.35 -3.21
CA PHE A 183 8.21 -2.02 -3.85
C PHE A 183 8.14 -2.10 -5.37
N GLU A 184 8.86 -3.06 -5.96
CA GLU A 184 8.87 -3.30 -7.41
C GLU A 184 7.49 -3.62 -7.98
N LEU A 185 6.53 -4.06 -7.15
CA LEU A 185 5.18 -4.42 -7.57
C LEU A 185 4.21 -3.22 -7.62
N LEU A 186 4.59 -2.08 -7.03
CA LEU A 186 3.71 -0.93 -6.79
C LEU A 186 4.12 0.29 -7.63
N GLY A 187 4.82 0.08 -8.74
CA GLY A 187 5.28 1.16 -9.59
C GLY A 187 4.14 1.91 -10.29
N ILE A 188 4.39 3.19 -10.56
CA ILE A 188 3.54 4.04 -11.40
C ILE A 188 4.45 4.68 -12.45
N TYR A 189 4.00 4.74 -13.69
CA TYR A 189 4.72 5.41 -14.77
C TYR A 189 3.83 6.43 -15.45
N LEU A 190 4.33 7.66 -15.58
CA LEU A 190 3.72 8.71 -16.38
C LEU A 190 4.60 8.97 -17.60
N MET A 191 4.03 8.82 -18.79
CA MET A 191 4.72 9.27 -20.00
C MET A 191 4.90 10.78 -19.93
N LYS A 192 6.15 11.25 -20.04
CA LYS A 192 6.42 12.66 -20.33
C LYS A 192 5.73 12.99 -21.65
N SER A 193 4.77 13.89 -21.61
CA SER A 193 4.25 14.48 -22.85
C SER A 193 5.32 15.44 -23.35
N SER A 194 5.77 15.28 -24.58
CA SER A 194 6.49 16.35 -25.28
C SER A 194 5.58 17.57 -25.23
N LEU A 195 6.07 18.65 -24.60
CA LEU A 195 5.46 19.98 -24.73
C LEU A 195 5.54 20.44 -26.18
#